data_AF-A0A2G9NL27-F1
#
_entry.id   AF-A0A2G9NL27-F1
#
_cell.length_a   1.000
_cell.length_b   1.000
_cell.length_c   1.000
_cell.angle_alpha   90.00
_cell.angle_beta   90.00
_cell.angle_gamma   90.00
#
_symmetry.space_group_name_H-M   'P 1'
#
loop_
_entity.id
_entity.type
_entity.pdbx_description
1 polymer ?
#
loop_
_entity_poly.entity_id
_entity_poly.type
_entity_poly.pdbx_seq_one_letter_code
_entity_poly.pdbx_strand_id
1 'polypeptide(L)'
;MLEERFLELLPLRMEELTPEQKYSYEQLKNRKEVVVIKNEKKITIKLTPLGEEVIKENLEELKDLLEEVTTEIIKKGTWKGKKFRKYDLKAPVPRIHGGKKHFVNQAIEYGRKIWTDMGFKEMTGTMTQTGFWNFDALFTAQDHPVREMQDTFYIQDVKGKLPDKKIVKAVKEAHEKGVDGSKGWGGEWNEEEAKKVVLRTHTTVLSARKLAELGMKKTTVEKTGKYFAIGMNFRNETVDWSHGFQFNQTEGIVIDKNATLQNLLGYLREFARKMGYEKVRFRPSYFPYTEPSLEGDVWNEEKKKWVEVFAAGIFRPEVVIPLLGEYIPVLAWGPGFDRILMKFYGITDLRDLYKNDINQLRKIKYWMK
;
A
#
# COMPACT_ATOMS: atom_id res chain seq x y z
N MET A 1 -3.25 48.14 -20.11
CA MET A 1 -1.93 47.59 -19.72
C MET A 1 -1.41 46.64 -20.79
N LEU A 2 -0.11 46.30 -20.80
CA LEU A 2 0.47 45.36 -21.78
C LEU A 2 -0.17 43.97 -21.67
N GLU A 3 -0.53 43.55 -20.45
CA GLU A 3 -1.20 42.28 -20.18
C GLU A 3 -2.63 42.22 -20.74
N GLU A 4 -3.42 43.30 -20.65
CA GLU A 4 -4.79 43.35 -21.18
C GLU A 4 -4.81 43.25 -22.71
N ARG A 5 -3.91 43.98 -23.37
CA ARG A 5 -3.76 43.90 -24.84
C ARG A 5 -3.31 42.52 -25.29
N PHE A 6 -2.51 41.83 -24.48
CA PHE A 6 -2.10 40.45 -24.76
C PHE A 6 -3.28 39.47 -24.66
N LEU A 7 -4.16 39.64 -23.66
CA LEU A 7 -5.35 38.79 -23.50
C LEU A 7 -6.34 38.93 -24.66
N GLU A 8 -6.51 40.12 -25.22
CA GLU A 8 -7.37 40.38 -26.38
C GLU A 8 -6.88 39.70 -27.67
N LEU A 9 -5.59 39.35 -27.76
CA LEU A 9 -4.98 38.74 -28.94
C LEU A 9 -5.03 37.21 -28.94
N LEU A 10 -5.47 36.59 -27.84
CA LEU A 10 -5.58 35.13 -27.77
C LEU A 10 -6.72 34.62 -28.69
N PRO A 11 -6.57 33.44 -29.31
CA PRO A 11 -5.49 32.45 -29.17
C PRO A 11 -4.28 32.68 -30.09
N LEU A 12 -3.07 32.54 -29.56
CA LEU A 12 -1.80 32.61 -30.30
C LEU A 12 -0.96 31.34 -30.11
N ARG A 13 -0.11 31.02 -31.09
CA ARG A 13 0.91 29.99 -30.93
C ARG A 13 2.08 30.53 -30.14
N MET A 14 2.55 29.75 -29.16
CA MET A 14 3.71 30.09 -28.33
C MET A 14 4.97 30.42 -29.16
N GLU A 15 5.13 29.77 -30.31
CA GLU A 15 6.27 29.96 -31.22
C GLU A 15 6.24 31.30 -31.96
N GLU A 16 5.05 31.92 -32.09
CA GLU A 16 4.80 33.12 -32.89
C GLU A 16 4.72 34.40 -32.02
N LEU A 17 4.93 34.30 -30.70
CA LEU A 17 4.84 35.43 -29.78
C LEU A 17 6.01 36.42 -29.95
N THR A 18 5.69 37.71 -30.01
CA THR A 18 6.69 38.80 -29.97
C THR A 18 7.35 38.89 -28.58
N PRO A 19 8.51 39.56 -28.45
CA PRO A 19 9.19 39.73 -27.16
C PRO A 19 8.29 40.34 -26.06
N GLU A 20 7.47 41.33 -26.41
CA GLU A 20 6.54 42.01 -25.50
C GLU A 20 5.39 41.09 -25.04
N GLN A 21 4.92 40.23 -25.95
CA GLN A 21 3.88 39.24 -25.67
C GLN A 21 4.43 38.09 -24.81
N LYS A 22 5.67 37.67 -25.01
CA LYS A 22 6.34 36.68 -24.15
C LYS A 22 6.52 37.19 -22.72
N TYR A 23 6.89 38.46 -22.56
CA TYR A 23 6.99 39.09 -21.25
C TYR A 23 5.62 39.10 -20.53
N SER A 24 4.57 39.50 -21.25
CA SER A 24 3.20 39.51 -20.72
C SER A 24 2.71 38.10 -20.36
N TYR A 25 3.04 37.10 -21.18
CA TYR A 25 2.74 35.70 -20.91
C TYR A 25 3.42 35.19 -19.62
N GLU A 26 4.73 35.42 -19.41
CA GLU A 26 5.42 34.92 -18.21
C GLU A 26 4.87 35.56 -16.92
N GLN A 27 4.43 36.82 -16.96
CA GLN A 27 3.76 37.47 -15.83
C GLN A 27 2.39 36.85 -15.51
N LEU A 28 1.63 36.48 -16.55
CA LEU A 28 0.29 35.92 -16.40
C LEU A 28 0.28 34.40 -16.13
N LYS A 29 1.32 33.67 -16.54
CA LYS A 29 1.46 32.22 -16.38
C LYS A 29 1.44 31.77 -14.91
N ASN A 30 1.94 32.60 -14.00
CA ASN A 30 1.94 32.32 -12.57
C ASN A 30 0.58 32.57 -11.89
N ARG A 31 -0.35 33.24 -12.60
CA ARG A 31 -1.71 33.50 -12.11
C ARG A 31 -2.62 32.37 -12.60
N LYS A 32 -3.12 31.56 -11.66
CA LYS A 32 -4.03 30.45 -11.96
C LYS A 32 -5.26 30.99 -12.71
N GLU A 33 -5.69 30.24 -13.74
CA GLU A 33 -6.92 30.44 -14.53
C GLU A 33 -6.97 31.61 -15.53
N VAL A 34 -5.88 32.35 -15.75
CA VAL A 34 -5.88 33.48 -16.71
C VAL A 34 -5.51 33.07 -18.14
N VAL A 35 -4.57 32.15 -18.31
CA VAL A 35 -4.12 31.66 -19.63
C VAL A 35 -4.16 30.14 -19.65
N VAL A 36 -4.87 29.57 -20.62
CA VAL A 36 -4.98 28.11 -20.82
C VAL A 36 -4.14 27.70 -22.02
N ILE A 37 -3.14 26.85 -21.80
CA ILE A 37 -2.29 26.31 -22.86
C ILE A 37 -2.91 25.01 -23.37
N LYS A 38 -3.28 24.98 -24.64
CA LYS A 38 -3.71 23.76 -25.34
C LYS A 38 -2.56 23.25 -26.21
N ASN A 39 -2.12 22.02 -25.94
CA ASN A 39 -1.10 21.36 -26.75
C ASN A 39 -1.77 20.64 -27.92
N GLU A 40 -1.55 21.12 -29.15
CA GLU A 40 -1.98 20.44 -30.38
C GLU A 40 -0.80 19.73 -31.04
N LYS A 41 -0.96 18.45 -31.37
CA LYS A 41 0.07 17.65 -32.06
C LYS A 41 -0.30 17.49 -33.53
N LYS A 42 0.43 18.17 -34.43
CA LYS A 42 0.31 17.96 -35.88
C LYS A 42 1.31 16.91 -36.34
N ILE A 43 0.82 15.79 -36.89
CA ILE A 43 1.66 14.72 -37.43
C ILE A 43 1.63 14.83 -38.96
N THR A 44 2.78 15.08 -39.57
CA THR A 44 2.94 15.06 -41.03
C THR A 44 3.63 13.77 -41.44
N ILE A 45 3.00 13.02 -42.34
CA ILE A 45 3.55 11.77 -42.87
C ILE A 45 4.06 12.06 -44.29
N LYS A 46 5.31 11.70 -44.56
CA LYS A 46 5.93 11.72 -45.90
C LYS A 46 6.63 10.39 -46.13
N LEU A 47 6.72 9.98 -47.40
CA LEU A 47 7.52 8.82 -47.79
C LEU A 47 8.99 9.10 -47.49
N THR A 48 9.71 8.05 -47.09
CA THR A 48 11.16 8.08 -47.02
C THR A 48 11.74 8.00 -48.44
N PRO A 49 13.00 8.40 -48.68
CA PRO A 49 13.65 8.21 -49.98
C PRO A 49 13.56 6.76 -50.49
N LEU A 50 13.71 5.78 -49.59
CA LEU A 50 13.49 4.36 -49.91
C LEU A 50 12.04 4.07 -50.34
N GLY A 51 11.05 4.69 -49.68
CA GLY A 51 9.64 4.54 -50.07
C GLY A 51 9.33 5.13 -51.45
N GLU A 52 10.00 6.22 -51.83
CA GLU A 52 9.90 6.80 -53.17
C GLU A 52 10.56 5.93 -54.26
N GLU A 53 11.62 5.20 -53.93
CA GLU A 53 12.26 4.22 -54.81
C GLU A 53 11.40 2.96 -54.98
N VAL A 54 10.88 2.39 -53.88
CA VAL A 54 10.06 1.16 -53.89
C VAL A 54 8.78 1.32 -54.70
N ILE A 55 8.18 2.53 -54.71
CA ILE A 55 7.00 2.82 -55.52
C ILE A 55 7.25 2.72 -57.04
N LYS A 56 8.51 2.87 -57.47
CA LYS A 56 8.88 2.76 -58.89
C LYS A 56 9.06 1.30 -59.33
N GLU A 57 9.14 0.36 -58.40
CA GLU A 57 9.22 -1.07 -58.71
C GLU A 57 7.84 -1.66 -59.06
N ASN A 58 7.81 -2.71 -59.90
CA ASN A 58 6.57 -3.36 -60.29
C ASN A 58 6.06 -4.29 -59.17
N LEU A 59 5.02 -3.84 -58.45
CA LEU A 59 4.40 -4.57 -57.35
C LEU A 59 3.30 -5.56 -57.80
N GLU A 60 3.05 -5.75 -59.11
CA GLU A 60 2.03 -6.69 -59.61
C GLU A 60 2.24 -8.12 -59.09
N GLU A 61 3.50 -8.59 -59.00
CA GLU A 61 3.81 -9.96 -58.54
C GLU A 61 3.41 -10.23 -57.08
N LEU A 62 3.27 -9.17 -56.26
CA LEU A 62 2.85 -9.28 -54.86
C LEU A 62 1.33 -9.45 -54.71
N LYS A 63 0.54 -9.08 -55.75
CA LYS A 63 -0.93 -9.20 -55.74
C LYS A 63 -1.41 -10.64 -55.81
N ASP A 64 -0.57 -11.56 -56.30
CA ASP A 64 -0.93 -12.96 -56.56
C ASP A 64 -0.58 -13.90 -55.38
N LEU A 65 -0.12 -13.34 -54.26
CA LEU A 65 0.21 -14.07 -53.04
C LEU A 65 -1.04 -14.34 -52.20
N LEU A 66 -1.21 -15.58 -51.75
CA LEU A 66 -2.18 -15.92 -50.71
C LEU A 66 -1.69 -15.41 -49.35
N GLU A 67 -2.46 -14.52 -48.70
CA GLU A 67 -2.15 -13.96 -47.39
C GLU A 67 -2.65 -14.85 -46.23
N GLU A 68 -3.86 -15.39 -46.36
CA GLU A 68 -4.50 -16.23 -45.34
C GLU A 68 -5.16 -17.45 -45.99
N VAL A 69 -5.10 -18.59 -45.30
CA VAL A 69 -5.77 -19.82 -45.73
C VAL A 69 -7.12 -19.92 -45.04
N THR A 70 -8.19 -19.60 -45.76
CA THR A 70 -9.56 -19.70 -45.25
C THR A 70 -10.15 -21.10 -45.45
N THR A 71 -11.22 -21.42 -44.70
CA THR A 71 -11.93 -22.69 -44.82
C THR A 71 -12.45 -22.95 -46.23
N GLU A 72 -12.88 -21.92 -46.96
CA GLU A 72 -13.35 -22.06 -48.35
C GLU A 72 -12.22 -22.42 -49.32
N ILE A 73 -11.05 -21.79 -49.16
CA ILE A 73 -9.87 -22.06 -50.00
C ILE A 73 -9.42 -23.51 -49.82
N ILE A 74 -9.45 -24.02 -48.59
CA ILE A 74 -9.15 -25.42 -48.28
C ILE A 74 -10.15 -26.34 -48.99
N LYS A 75 -11.46 -26.07 -48.86
CA LYS A 75 -12.52 -26.88 -49.47
C LYS A 75 -12.47 -26.89 -51.00
N LYS A 76 -12.18 -25.75 -51.62
CA LYS A 76 -12.13 -25.59 -53.09
C LYS A 76 -10.79 -26.03 -53.70
N GLY A 77 -9.76 -26.30 -52.88
CA GLY A 77 -8.43 -26.73 -53.33
C GLY A 77 -7.64 -25.67 -54.09
N THR A 78 -8.10 -24.42 -54.09
CA THR A 78 -7.53 -23.29 -54.85
C THR A 78 -6.19 -22.79 -54.34
N TRP A 79 -5.72 -23.32 -53.21
CA TRP A 79 -4.38 -23.06 -52.66
C TRP A 79 -3.26 -23.81 -53.40
N LYS A 80 -3.59 -24.89 -54.13
CA LYS A 80 -2.60 -25.70 -54.83
C LYS A 80 -2.01 -24.92 -56.01
N GLY A 81 -0.69 -24.76 -56.03
CA GLY A 81 0.04 -24.05 -57.09
C GLY A 81 0.15 -22.52 -56.90
N LYS A 82 -0.47 -21.95 -55.86
CA LYS A 82 -0.30 -20.54 -55.48
C LYS A 82 0.93 -20.35 -54.58
N LYS A 83 1.55 -19.17 -54.67
CA LYS A 83 2.64 -18.77 -53.76
C LYS A 83 2.04 -18.11 -52.51
N PHE A 84 2.58 -18.42 -51.34
CA PHE A 84 2.14 -17.82 -50.07
C PHE A 84 3.02 -16.65 -49.69
N ARG A 85 2.41 -15.63 -49.08
CA ARG A 85 3.17 -14.56 -48.44
C ARG A 85 4.04 -15.17 -47.32
N LYS A 86 5.34 -14.86 -47.33
CA LYS A 86 6.25 -15.31 -46.27
C LYS A 86 5.81 -14.70 -44.94
N TYR A 87 5.65 -15.54 -43.92
CA TYR A 87 5.28 -15.11 -42.58
C TYR A 87 6.53 -14.60 -41.85
N ASP A 88 6.50 -13.34 -41.41
CA ASP A 88 7.57 -12.79 -40.58
C ASP A 88 7.38 -13.22 -39.12
N LEU A 89 8.22 -14.16 -38.68
CA LEU A 89 8.22 -14.67 -37.30
C LEU A 89 8.65 -13.61 -36.26
N LYS A 90 9.25 -12.49 -36.71
CA LYS A 90 9.66 -11.38 -35.83
C LYS A 90 8.63 -10.26 -35.77
N ALA A 91 7.57 -10.33 -36.58
CA ALA A 91 6.54 -9.32 -36.60
C ALA A 91 5.87 -9.19 -35.21
N PRO A 92 5.62 -7.97 -34.72
CA PRO A 92 4.89 -7.78 -33.47
C PRO A 92 3.45 -8.28 -33.66
N VAL A 93 3.11 -9.34 -32.94
CA VAL A 93 1.73 -9.85 -32.91
C VAL A 93 0.89 -9.08 -31.88
N PRO A 94 -0.41 -8.87 -32.12
CA PRO A 94 -1.32 -8.34 -31.12
C PRO A 94 -1.24 -9.18 -29.84
N ARG A 95 -0.98 -8.53 -28.70
CA ARG A 95 -0.98 -9.21 -27.40
C ARG A 95 -2.41 -9.35 -26.92
N ILE A 96 -2.84 -10.58 -26.69
CA ILE A 96 -4.13 -10.86 -26.05
C ILE A 96 -3.97 -10.64 -24.54
N HIS A 97 -4.78 -9.74 -23.98
CA HIS A 97 -4.78 -9.45 -22.55
C HIS A 97 -6.03 -10.05 -21.90
N GLY A 98 -5.84 -11.04 -21.02
CA GLY A 98 -6.93 -11.59 -20.21
C GLY A 98 -7.24 -10.76 -18.96
N GLY A 99 -8.27 -11.16 -18.22
CA GLY A 99 -8.57 -10.61 -16.90
C GLY A 99 -7.41 -10.85 -15.93
N LYS A 100 -7.06 -9.83 -15.14
CA LYS A 100 -5.91 -9.90 -14.23
C LYS A 100 -6.24 -9.23 -12.89
N LYS A 101 -5.95 -9.93 -11.80
CA LYS A 101 -6.07 -9.39 -10.44
C LYS A 101 -5.00 -8.32 -10.21
N HIS A 102 -5.33 -7.28 -9.46
CA HIS A 102 -4.36 -6.25 -9.06
C HIS A 102 -3.17 -6.88 -8.33
N PHE A 103 -1.94 -6.46 -8.65
CA PHE A 103 -0.73 -7.10 -8.14
C PHE A 103 -0.55 -6.91 -6.62
N VAL A 104 -1.00 -5.78 -6.07
CA VAL A 104 -1.09 -5.58 -4.61
C VAL A 104 -2.00 -6.63 -3.97
N ASN A 105 -3.17 -6.91 -4.56
CA ASN A 105 -4.11 -7.89 -4.02
C ASN A 105 -3.55 -9.32 -4.09
N GLN A 106 -2.85 -9.67 -5.17
CA GLN A 106 -2.17 -10.98 -5.28
C GLN A 106 -1.15 -11.16 -4.16
N ALA A 107 -0.38 -10.12 -3.87
CA ALA A 107 0.62 -10.19 -2.83
C ALA A 107 -0.02 -10.23 -1.43
N ILE A 108 -1.08 -9.46 -1.18
CA ILE A 108 -1.85 -9.53 0.07
C ILE A 108 -2.36 -10.97 0.27
N GLU A 109 -2.92 -11.60 -0.76
CA GLU A 109 -3.37 -13.00 -0.68
C GLU A 109 -2.23 -13.97 -0.36
N TYR A 110 -1.05 -13.75 -0.94
CA TYR A 110 0.15 -14.53 -0.61
C TYR A 110 0.58 -14.33 0.85
N GLY A 111 0.59 -13.09 1.34
CA GLY A 111 0.87 -12.79 2.75
C GLY A 111 -0.14 -13.45 3.69
N ARG A 112 -1.44 -13.41 3.36
CA ARG A 112 -2.51 -14.11 4.11
C ARG A 112 -2.26 -15.61 4.13
N LYS A 113 -1.90 -16.19 2.99
CA LYS A 113 -1.58 -17.62 2.88
C LYS A 113 -0.43 -18.00 3.80
N ILE A 114 0.65 -17.23 3.82
CA ILE A 114 1.80 -17.51 4.70
C ILE A 114 1.38 -17.55 6.17
N TRP A 115 0.63 -16.54 6.64
CA TRP A 115 0.19 -16.52 8.03
C TRP A 115 -0.76 -17.67 8.36
N THR A 116 -1.66 -18.00 7.44
CA THR A 116 -2.59 -19.14 7.58
C THR A 116 -1.83 -20.47 7.63
N ASP A 117 -0.84 -20.68 6.76
CA ASP A 117 0.04 -21.87 6.76
C ASP A 117 0.84 -21.98 8.07
N MET A 118 1.15 -20.86 8.73
CA MET A 118 1.81 -20.81 10.04
C MET A 118 0.84 -20.99 11.22
N GLY A 119 -0.44 -21.26 10.96
CA GLY A 119 -1.48 -21.54 11.94
C GLY A 119 -2.12 -20.30 12.58
N PHE A 120 -2.00 -19.13 11.94
CA PHE A 120 -2.64 -17.91 12.41
C PHE A 120 -4.08 -17.81 11.90
N LYS A 121 -4.97 -17.24 12.71
CA LYS A 121 -6.37 -16.96 12.36
C LYS A 121 -6.53 -15.50 11.95
N GLU A 122 -7.19 -15.25 10.81
CA GLU A 122 -7.38 -13.89 10.32
C GLU A 122 -8.37 -13.10 11.20
N MET A 123 -8.00 -11.87 11.55
CA MET A 123 -8.83 -10.87 12.19
C MET A 123 -9.33 -9.90 11.13
N THR A 124 -10.59 -9.48 11.26
CA THR A 124 -11.20 -8.48 10.39
C THR A 124 -11.76 -7.34 11.21
N GLY A 125 -11.91 -6.18 10.59
CA GLY A 125 -12.53 -5.03 11.25
C GLY A 125 -12.59 -3.81 10.35
N THR A 126 -13.36 -2.82 10.80
CA THR A 126 -13.66 -1.60 10.07
C THR A 126 -12.44 -0.69 9.95
N MET A 127 -12.45 0.16 8.91
CA MET A 127 -11.45 1.20 8.70
C MET A 127 -11.63 2.37 9.67
N THR A 128 -12.87 2.66 10.07
CA THR A 128 -13.19 3.65 11.10
C THR A 128 -13.10 3.05 12.48
N GLN A 129 -12.41 3.73 13.39
CA GLN A 129 -12.23 3.30 14.78
C GLN A 129 -12.44 4.50 15.72
N THR A 130 -12.84 4.23 16.96
CA THR A 130 -12.80 5.27 18.01
C THR A 130 -11.36 5.54 18.42
N GLY A 131 -11.08 6.74 18.90
CA GLY A 131 -9.79 7.11 19.52
C GLY A 131 -9.42 6.14 20.65
N PHE A 132 -10.44 5.62 21.36
CA PHE A 132 -10.29 4.54 22.32
C PHE A 132 -9.55 3.33 21.74
N TRP A 133 -10.05 2.77 20.64
CA TRP A 133 -9.48 1.56 20.05
C TRP A 133 -8.20 1.85 19.28
N ASN A 134 -8.10 3.02 18.65
CA ASN A 134 -6.94 3.40 17.87
C ASN A 134 -5.73 3.77 18.72
N PHE A 135 -5.94 4.29 19.93
CA PHE A 135 -4.85 4.82 20.75
C PHE A 135 -4.93 4.39 22.22
N ASP A 136 -6.04 4.65 22.92
CA ASP A 136 -6.10 4.47 24.38
C ASP A 136 -5.94 3.01 24.81
N ALA A 137 -6.58 2.08 24.10
CA ALA A 137 -6.49 0.64 24.33
C ALA A 137 -5.07 0.09 24.09
N LEU A 138 -4.24 0.83 23.36
CA LEU A 138 -2.82 0.54 23.12
C LEU A 138 -1.92 1.39 24.00
N PHE A 139 -2.43 1.91 25.12
CA PHE A 139 -1.66 2.67 26.11
C PHE A 139 -0.91 3.90 25.56
N THR A 140 -1.24 4.36 24.35
CA THR A 140 -0.68 5.60 23.78
C THR A 140 -1.28 6.78 24.55
N ALA A 141 -0.47 7.68 25.09
CA ALA A 141 -0.97 8.83 25.87
C ALA A 141 -1.90 9.75 25.03
N GLN A 142 -2.81 10.48 25.69
CA GLN A 142 -3.80 11.34 25.02
C GLN A 142 -3.22 12.64 24.43
N ASP A 143 -2.07 13.07 24.95
CA ASP A 143 -1.26 14.20 24.50
C ASP A 143 -0.17 13.77 23.49
N HIS A 144 -0.16 12.50 23.06
CA HIS A 144 0.86 11.99 22.15
C HIS A 144 0.72 12.63 20.75
N PRO A 145 1.82 13.10 20.12
CA PRO A 145 1.79 13.80 18.82
C PRO A 145 1.03 13.08 17.70
N VAL A 146 1.12 11.75 17.63
CA VAL A 146 0.36 10.93 16.65
C VAL A 146 -1.15 11.16 16.66
N ARG A 147 -1.72 11.69 17.75
CA ARG A 147 -3.15 12.01 17.87
C ARG A 147 -3.50 13.38 17.29
N GLU A 148 -2.53 14.20 16.92
CA GLU A 148 -2.77 15.50 16.33
C GLU A 148 -3.40 15.36 14.94
N MET A 149 -4.16 16.38 14.53
CA MET A 149 -4.79 16.43 13.20
C MET A 149 -3.77 16.41 12.06
N GLN A 150 -2.52 16.75 12.34
CA GLN A 150 -1.40 16.72 11.41
C GLN A 150 -1.01 15.29 11.03
N ASP A 151 -1.25 14.31 11.91
CA ASP A 151 -0.84 12.90 11.72
C ASP A 151 -2.03 11.96 11.49
N THR A 152 -3.21 12.29 12.03
CA THR A 152 -4.39 11.42 12.02
C THR A 152 -5.61 12.07 11.36
N PHE A 153 -6.29 11.30 10.50
CA PHE A 153 -7.57 11.70 9.93
C PHE A 153 -8.73 11.48 10.91
N TYR A 154 -9.26 12.56 11.46
CA TYR A 154 -10.48 12.57 12.27
C TYR A 154 -11.72 12.74 11.42
N ILE A 155 -12.79 12.03 11.78
CA ILE A 155 -14.12 12.21 11.19
C ILE A 155 -14.84 13.29 11.99
N GLN A 156 -15.11 14.41 11.33
CA GLN A 156 -15.82 15.54 11.93
C GLN A 156 -17.26 15.15 12.31
N ASP A 157 -17.74 15.73 13.41
CA ASP A 157 -19.12 15.61 13.90
C ASP A 157 -19.63 14.18 14.17
N VAL A 158 -18.73 13.21 14.32
CA VAL A 158 -19.07 11.82 14.66
C VAL A 158 -18.40 11.42 15.97
N LYS A 159 -19.24 11.01 16.94
CA LYS A 159 -18.79 10.35 18.18
C LYS A 159 -19.10 8.87 18.11
N GLY A 160 -18.09 8.04 18.30
CA GLY A 160 -18.25 6.60 18.30
C GLY A 160 -18.67 6.06 19.67
N LYS A 161 -19.26 4.87 19.66
CA LYS A 161 -19.64 4.15 20.87
C LYS A 161 -18.43 3.46 21.49
N LEU A 162 -18.15 3.75 22.75
CA LEU A 162 -17.14 3.06 23.54
C LEU A 162 -17.54 1.61 23.84
N PRO A 163 -16.57 0.71 24.10
CA PRO A 163 -16.87 -0.67 24.45
C PRO A 163 -17.45 -0.80 25.87
N ASP A 164 -17.48 -2.03 26.39
CA ASP A 164 -17.94 -2.31 27.74
C ASP A 164 -17.30 -1.36 28.76
N LYS A 165 -18.13 -0.80 29.66
CA LYS A 165 -17.70 0.15 30.69
C LYS A 165 -16.58 -0.39 31.58
N LYS A 166 -16.52 -1.72 31.79
CA LYS A 166 -15.44 -2.38 32.53
C LYS A 166 -14.10 -2.21 31.83
N ILE A 167 -14.07 -2.37 30.50
CA ILE A 167 -12.85 -2.21 29.70
C ILE A 167 -12.43 -0.74 29.69
N VAL A 168 -13.37 0.16 29.46
CA VAL A 168 -13.09 1.62 29.47
C VAL A 168 -12.51 2.04 30.82
N LYS A 169 -13.11 1.58 31.92
CA LYS A 169 -12.63 1.86 33.28
C LYS A 169 -11.23 1.29 33.52
N ALA A 170 -10.97 0.04 33.10
CA ALA A 170 -9.66 -0.58 33.27
C ALA A 170 -8.56 0.13 32.45
N VAL A 171 -8.88 0.57 31.22
CA VAL A 171 -7.95 1.37 30.40
C VAL A 171 -7.70 2.73 31.05
N LYS A 172 -8.76 3.42 31.51
CA LYS A 172 -8.63 4.66 32.27
C LYS A 172 -7.71 4.48 33.48
N GLU A 173 -7.93 3.46 34.30
CA GLU A 173 -7.09 3.18 35.47
C GLU A 173 -5.64 2.90 35.10
N ALA A 174 -5.38 2.15 34.02
CA ALA A 174 -4.02 1.91 33.54
C ALA A 174 -3.33 3.21 33.10
N HIS A 175 -4.03 4.11 32.41
CA HIS A 175 -3.49 5.42 32.01
C HIS A 175 -3.22 6.33 33.21
N GLU A 176 -4.13 6.43 34.16
CA GLU A 176 -4.01 7.39 35.26
C GLU A 176 -3.09 6.89 36.38
N LYS A 177 -3.14 5.60 36.70
CA LYS A 177 -2.50 5.01 37.89
C LYS A 177 -1.51 3.88 37.59
N GLY A 178 -1.50 3.38 36.36
CA GLY A 178 -0.70 2.23 35.97
C GLY A 178 -1.30 0.89 36.41
N VAL A 179 -0.66 -0.19 35.95
CA VAL A 179 -0.93 -1.57 36.36
C VAL A 179 0.39 -2.31 36.54
N ASP A 180 0.39 -3.35 37.37
CA ASP A 180 1.54 -4.26 37.53
C ASP A 180 2.87 -3.55 37.84
N GLY A 181 2.85 -2.60 38.79
CA GLY A 181 4.02 -1.82 39.19
C GLY A 181 4.35 -0.62 38.28
N SER A 182 3.64 -0.46 37.16
CA SER A 182 3.67 0.78 36.36
C SER A 182 3.04 1.93 37.12
N LYS A 183 3.50 3.16 36.81
CA LYS A 183 2.94 4.41 37.38
C LYS A 183 1.86 5.04 36.50
N GLY A 184 1.59 4.46 35.33
CA GLY A 184 0.74 5.11 34.32
C GLY A 184 1.41 6.37 33.75
N TRP A 185 0.60 7.21 33.11
CA TRP A 185 1.00 8.53 32.60
C TRP A 185 0.81 9.65 33.62
N GLY A 186 0.01 9.44 34.67
CA GLY A 186 -0.15 10.38 35.79
C GLY A 186 -1.01 11.63 35.51
N GLY A 187 -1.66 11.70 34.34
CA GLY A 187 -2.65 12.73 33.97
C GLY A 187 -4.09 12.24 34.06
N GLU A 188 -5.07 13.13 33.84
CA GLU A 188 -6.49 12.77 33.75
C GLU A 188 -6.85 12.21 32.37
N TRP A 189 -7.52 11.05 32.34
CA TRP A 189 -7.96 10.45 31.09
C TRP A 189 -9.34 10.97 30.68
N ASN A 190 -9.42 11.58 29.50
CA ASN A 190 -10.62 12.20 28.96
C ASN A 190 -11.41 11.22 28.06
N GLU A 191 -12.65 10.92 28.47
CA GLU A 191 -13.56 10.04 27.73
C GLU A 191 -14.03 10.64 26.39
N GLU A 192 -14.17 11.96 26.30
CA GLU A 192 -14.62 12.62 25.06
C GLU A 192 -13.57 12.52 23.96
N GLU A 193 -12.29 12.53 24.31
CA GLU A 193 -11.20 12.28 23.37
C GLU A 193 -11.27 10.85 22.81
N ALA A 194 -11.53 9.89 23.69
CA ALA A 194 -11.65 8.48 23.33
C ALA A 194 -12.86 8.19 22.41
N LYS A 195 -13.90 9.03 22.45
CA LYS A 195 -15.09 8.92 21.59
C LYS A 195 -14.90 9.48 20.18
N LYS A 196 -13.88 10.32 19.94
CA LYS A 196 -13.61 10.84 18.59
C LYS A 196 -13.38 9.68 17.62
N VAL A 197 -13.87 9.80 16.38
CA VAL A 197 -13.70 8.75 15.37
C VAL A 197 -12.57 9.12 14.43
N VAL A 198 -11.72 8.14 14.11
CA VAL A 198 -10.59 8.27 13.21
C VAL A 198 -10.65 7.22 12.10
N LEU A 199 -10.03 7.51 10.96
CA LEU A 199 -9.56 6.46 10.07
C LEU A 199 -8.36 5.79 10.76
N ARG A 200 -8.40 4.47 10.92
CA ARG A 200 -7.39 3.75 11.67
C ARG A 200 -5.99 4.00 11.12
N THR A 201 -5.04 4.30 12.00
CA THR A 201 -3.65 4.62 11.64
C THR A 201 -2.77 3.39 11.50
N HIS A 202 -3.22 2.27 12.07
CA HIS A 202 -2.54 0.97 12.06
C HIS A 202 -3.54 -0.17 12.31
N THR A 203 -3.16 -1.38 11.91
CA THR A 203 -3.96 -2.60 12.11
C THR A 203 -3.92 -3.14 13.53
N THR A 204 -3.03 -2.65 14.39
CA THR A 204 -2.88 -3.02 15.82
C THR A 204 -4.16 -2.79 16.63
N VAL A 205 -5.08 -1.96 16.12
CA VAL A 205 -6.43 -1.81 16.67
C VAL A 205 -7.21 -3.12 16.66
N LEU A 206 -7.04 -3.94 15.62
CA LEU A 206 -7.67 -5.25 15.52
C LEU A 206 -7.11 -6.20 16.59
N SER A 207 -5.81 -6.10 16.89
CA SER A 207 -5.16 -6.82 17.98
C SER A 207 -5.78 -6.44 19.33
N ALA A 208 -5.92 -5.15 19.64
CA ALA A 208 -6.55 -4.68 20.88
C ALA A 208 -8.00 -5.17 21.01
N ARG A 209 -8.80 -5.07 19.95
CA ARG A 209 -10.17 -5.59 19.94
C ARG A 209 -10.22 -7.10 20.13
N LYS A 210 -9.27 -7.83 19.56
CA LYS A 210 -9.18 -9.28 19.72
C LYS A 210 -8.83 -9.67 21.16
N LEU A 211 -7.90 -8.96 21.79
CA LEU A 211 -7.59 -9.15 23.20
C LEU A 211 -8.83 -8.91 24.07
N ALA A 212 -9.57 -7.83 23.83
CA ALA A 212 -10.82 -7.56 24.57
C ALA A 212 -11.88 -8.67 24.39
N GLU A 213 -12.04 -9.21 23.18
CA GLU A 213 -12.92 -10.34 22.91
C GLU A 213 -12.48 -11.60 23.70
N LEU A 214 -11.18 -11.88 23.72
CA LEU A 214 -10.61 -13.02 24.45
C LEU A 214 -10.71 -12.82 25.97
N GLY A 215 -10.64 -11.58 26.47
CA GLY A 215 -10.85 -11.25 27.88
C GLY A 215 -12.21 -11.67 28.44
N MET A 216 -13.20 -11.91 27.57
CA MET A 216 -14.52 -12.44 27.95
C MET A 216 -14.50 -13.96 28.23
N LYS A 217 -13.43 -14.67 27.85
CA LYS A 217 -13.29 -16.11 28.07
C LYS A 217 -12.93 -16.42 29.52
N LYS A 218 -13.37 -17.59 29.99
CA LYS A 218 -13.24 -17.99 31.39
C LYS A 218 -11.86 -18.54 31.71
N THR A 219 -11.31 -19.37 30.83
CA THR A 219 -10.03 -20.05 31.08
C THR A 219 -8.88 -19.35 30.34
N THR A 220 -7.68 -19.38 30.89
CA THR A 220 -6.51 -18.84 30.20
C THR A 220 -6.24 -19.58 28.88
N VAL A 221 -6.52 -20.89 28.80
CA VAL A 221 -6.32 -21.67 27.58
C VAL A 221 -7.19 -21.14 26.43
N GLU A 222 -8.41 -20.69 26.72
CA GLU A 222 -9.28 -20.08 25.70
C GLU A 222 -8.82 -18.67 25.27
N LYS A 223 -7.94 -18.03 26.06
CA LYS A 223 -7.36 -16.72 25.76
C LYS A 223 -6.10 -16.81 24.88
N THR A 224 -5.48 -17.98 24.76
CA THR A 224 -4.28 -18.15 23.93
C THR A 224 -4.64 -18.31 22.45
N GLY A 225 -3.69 -17.99 21.57
CA GLY A 225 -3.87 -18.15 20.14
C GLY A 225 -2.93 -17.31 19.29
N LYS A 226 -3.02 -17.54 17.98
CA LYS A 226 -2.25 -16.84 16.95
C LYS A 226 -3.21 -16.15 16.01
N TYR A 227 -3.08 -14.85 15.85
CA TYR A 227 -3.99 -14.05 15.05
C TYR A 227 -3.23 -13.10 14.16
N PHE A 228 -3.75 -12.81 12.97
CA PHE A 228 -3.12 -11.88 12.04
C PHE A 228 -4.17 -11.03 11.33
N ALA A 229 -3.78 -9.90 10.76
CA ALA A 229 -4.62 -9.14 9.85
C ALA A 229 -3.76 -8.56 8.73
N ILE A 230 -4.32 -8.39 7.54
CA ILE A 230 -3.73 -7.56 6.51
C ILE A 230 -4.79 -6.56 6.05
N GLY A 231 -4.52 -5.28 6.22
CA GLY A 231 -5.52 -4.26 5.95
C GLY A 231 -4.93 -2.88 5.67
N MET A 232 -5.73 -2.09 4.97
CA MET A 232 -5.46 -0.69 4.68
C MET A 232 -5.57 0.15 5.95
N ASN A 233 -4.63 1.08 6.13
CA ASN A 233 -4.60 2.10 7.17
C ASN A 233 -4.35 3.47 6.55
N PHE A 234 -4.56 4.51 7.34
CA PHE A 234 -4.52 5.89 6.87
C PHE A 234 -3.70 6.76 7.82
N ARG A 235 -2.88 7.63 7.26
CA ARG A 235 -2.13 8.65 8.03
C ARG A 235 -2.16 9.94 7.25
N ASN A 236 -2.26 11.06 7.96
CA ASN A 236 -2.26 12.38 7.34
C ASN A 236 -0.83 12.83 6.99
N GLU A 237 -0.08 11.95 6.34
CA GLU A 237 1.29 12.22 5.90
C GLU A 237 1.27 12.92 4.53
N THR A 238 2.25 13.80 4.30
CA THR A 238 2.42 14.41 2.99
C THR A 238 2.78 13.33 1.97
N VAL A 239 2.02 13.28 0.88
CA VAL A 239 2.21 12.24 -0.14
C VAL A 239 3.48 12.50 -0.93
N ASP A 240 4.42 11.57 -0.86
CA ASP A 240 5.66 11.59 -1.61
C ASP A 240 5.94 10.22 -2.25
N TRP A 241 7.17 10.00 -2.72
CA TRP A 241 7.59 8.76 -3.36
C TRP A 241 7.71 7.58 -2.39
N SER A 242 7.84 7.84 -1.08
CA SER A 242 8.02 6.88 0.03
C SER A 242 6.86 6.84 1.02
N HIS A 243 6.04 7.89 1.08
CA HIS A 243 4.94 8.06 2.02
C HIS A 243 3.63 8.28 1.27
N GLY A 244 2.59 7.57 1.70
CA GLY A 244 1.25 7.68 1.16
C GLY A 244 0.25 7.88 2.28
N PHE A 245 -0.82 8.61 2.01
CA PHE A 245 -1.89 8.82 2.98
C PHE A 245 -2.66 7.52 3.32
N GLN A 246 -2.51 6.50 2.47
CA GLN A 246 -3.04 5.15 2.66
C GLN A 246 -1.92 4.13 2.41
N PHE A 247 -1.89 3.06 3.20
CA PHE A 247 -0.98 1.95 3.01
C PHE A 247 -1.53 0.66 3.61
N ASN A 248 -1.09 -0.50 3.12
CA ASN A 248 -1.40 -1.77 3.76
C ASN A 248 -0.37 -2.09 4.85
N GLN A 249 -0.86 -2.50 6.01
CA GLN A 249 -0.07 -3.10 7.08
C GLN A 249 -0.51 -4.54 7.26
N THR A 250 0.45 -5.42 7.52
CA THR A 250 0.14 -6.72 8.10
C THR A 250 0.42 -6.64 9.59
N GLU A 251 -0.47 -7.22 10.38
CA GLU A 251 -0.40 -7.33 11.83
C GLU A 251 -0.34 -8.81 12.19
N GLY A 252 0.41 -9.16 13.22
CA GLY A 252 0.32 -10.49 13.84
C GLY A 252 0.49 -10.41 15.35
N ILE A 253 -0.29 -11.23 16.06
CA ILE A 253 -0.17 -11.43 17.51
C ILE A 253 -0.11 -12.91 17.87
N VAL A 254 0.67 -13.23 18.90
CA VAL A 254 0.72 -14.55 19.55
C VAL A 254 0.56 -14.35 21.05
N ILE A 255 -0.51 -14.94 21.59
CA ILE A 255 -0.86 -14.86 23.01
C ILE A 255 -0.57 -16.23 23.61
N ASP A 256 0.46 -16.32 24.46
CA ASP A 256 0.85 -17.57 25.11
C ASP A 256 1.58 -17.29 26.43
N LYS A 257 1.33 -18.10 27.47
CA LYS A 257 1.97 -17.95 28.78
C LYS A 257 3.49 -18.15 28.74
N ASN A 258 3.96 -18.95 27.79
CA ASN A 258 5.37 -19.27 27.62
C ASN A 258 6.00 -18.49 26.44
N ALA A 259 5.30 -17.51 25.87
CA ALA A 259 5.85 -16.73 24.77
C ALA A 259 7.01 -15.85 25.24
N THR A 260 8.12 -15.94 24.51
CA THR A 260 9.35 -15.18 24.77
C THR A 260 9.76 -14.34 23.56
N LEU A 261 10.70 -13.43 23.77
CA LEU A 261 11.34 -12.68 22.68
C LEU A 261 11.95 -13.62 21.62
N GLN A 262 12.50 -14.78 22.01
CA GLN A 262 13.05 -15.75 21.06
C GLN A 262 11.95 -16.28 20.11
N ASN A 263 10.75 -16.54 20.62
CA ASN A 263 9.63 -16.96 19.79
C ASN A 263 9.24 -15.86 18.79
N LEU A 264 9.20 -14.59 19.23
CA LEU A 264 8.91 -13.45 18.36
C LEU A 264 9.91 -13.38 17.19
N LEU A 265 11.21 -13.44 17.50
CA LEU A 265 12.25 -13.45 16.46
C LEU A 265 12.12 -14.66 15.53
N GLY A 266 11.73 -15.82 16.05
CA GLY A 266 11.48 -17.03 15.27
C GLY A 266 10.34 -16.86 14.26
N TYR A 267 9.19 -16.32 14.69
CA TYR A 267 8.06 -16.05 13.78
C TYR A 267 8.42 -15.07 12.67
N LEU A 268 9.12 -13.98 13.00
CA LEU A 268 9.53 -12.97 12.03
C LEU A 268 10.55 -13.51 11.03
N ARG A 269 11.52 -14.32 11.48
CA ARG A 269 12.48 -14.99 10.58
C ARG A 269 11.77 -15.95 9.63
N GLU A 270 10.84 -16.76 10.14
CA GLU A 270 10.13 -17.73 9.30
C GLU A 270 9.22 -17.03 8.28
N PHE A 271 8.54 -15.96 8.67
CA PHE A 271 7.76 -15.14 7.75
C PHE A 271 8.65 -14.52 6.66
N ALA A 272 9.77 -13.89 7.04
CA ALA A 272 10.72 -13.31 6.10
C ALA A 272 11.26 -14.35 5.12
N ARG A 273 11.60 -15.56 5.61
CA ARG A 273 12.06 -16.68 4.79
C ARG A 273 11.01 -17.12 3.78
N LYS A 274 9.74 -17.25 4.18
CA LYS A 274 8.62 -17.57 3.28
C LYS A 274 8.32 -16.45 2.27
N MET A 275 8.62 -15.19 2.61
CA MET A 275 8.61 -14.07 1.66
C MET A 275 9.84 -14.05 0.73
N GLY A 276 10.81 -14.95 0.95
CA GLY A 276 12.03 -15.10 0.15
C GLY A 276 13.18 -14.18 0.57
N TYR A 277 13.23 -13.79 1.84
CA TYR A 277 14.38 -13.09 2.44
C TYR A 277 15.11 -14.03 3.40
N GLU A 278 16.34 -14.41 3.06
CA GLU A 278 17.15 -15.35 3.87
C GLU A 278 17.88 -14.67 5.03
N LYS A 279 18.36 -13.44 4.82
CA LYS A 279 19.15 -12.69 5.80
C LYS A 279 18.27 -11.66 6.51
N VAL A 280 18.08 -11.87 7.81
CA VAL A 280 17.29 -11.00 8.70
C VAL A 280 18.12 -10.67 9.94
N ARG A 281 18.11 -9.41 10.36
CA ARG A 281 18.68 -8.96 11.64
C ARG A 281 17.66 -8.14 12.42
N PHE A 282 17.85 -8.05 13.73
CA PHE A 282 16.96 -7.30 14.63
C PHE A 282 17.78 -6.33 15.47
N ARG A 283 17.20 -5.17 15.76
CA ARG A 283 17.78 -4.13 16.59
C ARG A 283 16.73 -3.57 17.55
N PRO A 284 17.10 -3.17 18.78
CA PRO A 284 16.16 -2.51 19.68
C PRO A 284 15.57 -1.25 19.04
N SER A 285 14.30 -0.98 19.36
CA SER A 285 13.60 0.26 19.02
C SER A 285 12.65 0.63 20.16
N TYR A 286 11.80 1.62 19.96
CA TYR A 286 10.79 2.05 20.92
C TYR A 286 9.42 2.18 20.26
N PHE A 287 8.42 1.51 20.84
CA PHE A 287 7.01 1.73 20.54
C PHE A 287 6.21 1.84 21.84
N PRO A 288 5.24 2.77 21.95
CA PRO A 288 4.53 3.04 23.21
C PRO A 288 3.84 1.83 23.85
N TYR A 289 3.36 0.89 23.03
CA TYR A 289 2.60 -0.28 23.47
C TYR A 289 3.43 -1.56 23.65
N THR A 290 4.74 -1.55 23.38
CA THR A 290 5.57 -2.76 23.51
C THR A 290 6.82 -2.56 24.37
N GLU A 291 7.15 -3.56 25.18
CA GLU A 291 8.39 -3.65 25.95
C GLU A 291 8.78 -5.14 26.13
N PRO A 292 9.91 -5.61 25.59
CA PRO A 292 10.85 -4.88 24.72
C PRO A 292 10.27 -4.61 23.32
N SER A 293 10.81 -3.57 22.69
CA SER A 293 10.50 -3.14 21.32
C SER A 293 11.69 -3.38 20.38
N LEU A 294 11.43 -3.76 19.13
CA LEU A 294 12.47 -4.04 18.14
C LEU A 294 12.05 -3.72 16.70
N GLU A 295 13.04 -3.39 15.89
CA GLU A 295 12.93 -3.30 14.44
C GLU A 295 13.70 -4.44 13.78
N GLY A 296 13.20 -4.92 12.65
CA GLY A 296 13.80 -5.99 11.86
C GLY A 296 14.17 -5.52 10.47
N ASP A 297 15.43 -5.74 10.09
CA ASP A 297 15.93 -5.43 8.75
C ASP A 297 16.11 -6.72 7.95
N VAL A 298 15.83 -6.65 6.64
CA VAL A 298 16.17 -7.71 5.68
C VAL A 298 17.29 -7.22 4.75
N TRP A 299 18.17 -8.12 4.33
CA TRP A 299 19.20 -7.79 3.36
C TRP A 299 18.61 -7.55 1.97
N ASN A 300 19.11 -6.53 1.27
CA ASN A 300 18.81 -6.28 -0.13
C ASN A 300 20.08 -6.58 -0.96
N GLU A 301 20.06 -7.66 -1.74
CA GLU A 301 21.21 -8.06 -2.56
C GLU A 301 21.50 -7.07 -3.71
N GLU A 302 20.48 -6.47 -4.31
CA GLU A 302 20.64 -5.49 -5.40
C GLU A 302 21.30 -4.19 -4.92
N LYS A 303 20.86 -3.67 -3.77
CA LYS A 303 21.36 -2.42 -3.17
C LYS A 303 22.50 -2.63 -2.18
N LYS A 304 22.89 -3.89 -1.93
CA LYS A 304 23.90 -4.30 -0.94
C LYS A 304 23.75 -3.60 0.43
N LYS A 305 22.52 -3.49 0.93
CA LYS A 305 22.22 -2.80 2.20
C LYS A 305 21.10 -3.46 2.98
N TRP A 306 21.10 -3.24 4.28
CA TRP A 306 19.99 -3.60 5.17
C TRP A 306 18.84 -2.61 4.99
N VAL A 307 17.61 -3.12 4.93
CA VAL A 307 16.39 -2.33 4.80
C VAL A 307 15.41 -2.76 5.87
N GLU A 308 14.90 -1.80 6.63
CA GLU A 308 13.89 -2.01 7.65
C GLU A 308 12.58 -2.51 7.03
N VAL A 309 12.04 -3.58 7.62
CA VAL A 309 10.79 -4.21 7.18
C VAL A 309 9.84 -4.43 8.35
N PHE A 310 10.36 -4.81 9.51
CA PHE A 310 9.54 -5.19 10.66
C PHE A 310 9.61 -4.14 11.77
N ALA A 311 8.45 -3.83 12.32
CA ALA A 311 8.29 -3.23 13.65
C ALA A 311 7.58 -4.28 14.52
N ALA A 312 8.14 -4.56 15.70
CA ALA A 312 7.66 -5.64 16.55
C ALA A 312 8.01 -5.43 18.02
N GLY A 313 7.37 -6.20 18.89
CA GLY A 313 7.67 -6.20 20.32
C GLY A 313 6.75 -7.13 21.10
N ILE A 314 6.83 -7.05 22.42
CA ILE A 314 5.91 -7.74 23.34
C ILE A 314 5.00 -6.69 23.96
N PHE A 315 3.67 -6.84 23.88
CA PHE A 315 2.78 -5.82 24.44
C PHE A 315 3.02 -5.63 25.93
N ARG A 316 3.01 -4.37 26.34
CA ARG A 316 3.19 -4.00 27.73
C ARG A 316 2.02 -4.48 28.61
N PRO A 317 2.24 -4.71 29.91
CA PRO A 317 1.17 -5.04 30.86
C PRO A 317 0.00 -4.05 30.84
N GLU A 318 0.27 -2.75 30.62
CA GLU A 318 -0.75 -1.70 30.55
C GLU A 318 -1.68 -1.78 29.34
N VAL A 319 -1.31 -2.56 28.32
CA VAL A 319 -2.18 -2.92 27.19
C VAL A 319 -2.92 -4.22 27.51
N VAL A 320 -2.18 -5.23 27.96
CA VAL A 320 -2.69 -6.59 28.08
C VAL A 320 -3.69 -6.73 29.23
N ILE A 321 -3.36 -6.24 30.42
CA ILE A 321 -4.16 -6.45 31.64
C ILE A 321 -5.56 -5.81 31.50
N PRO A 322 -5.70 -4.55 31.03
CA PRO A 322 -7.04 -3.96 30.86
C PRO A 322 -7.93 -4.68 29.85
N LEU A 323 -7.35 -5.33 28.84
CA LEU A 323 -8.09 -5.98 27.76
C LEU A 323 -8.36 -7.47 28.03
N LEU A 324 -7.39 -8.22 28.57
CA LEU A 324 -7.52 -9.65 28.89
C LEU A 324 -7.97 -9.95 30.33
N GLY A 325 -7.84 -8.98 31.23
CA GLY A 325 -8.10 -9.12 32.66
C GLY A 325 -6.99 -9.83 33.46
N GLU A 326 -5.94 -10.31 32.79
CA GLU A 326 -4.75 -10.90 33.39
C GLU A 326 -3.55 -10.64 32.45
N TYR A 327 -2.33 -10.67 32.98
CA TYR A 327 -1.14 -10.57 32.12
C TYR A 327 -0.81 -11.93 31.49
N ILE A 328 -0.78 -11.95 30.16
CA ILE A 328 -0.24 -13.04 29.34
C ILE A 328 0.67 -12.40 28.29
N PRO A 329 1.91 -12.86 28.10
CA PRO A 329 2.77 -12.32 27.05
C PRO A 329 2.07 -12.34 25.68
N VAL A 330 2.04 -11.17 25.02
CA VAL A 330 1.50 -11.02 23.68
C VAL A 330 2.61 -10.53 22.77
N LEU A 331 3.15 -11.43 21.95
CA LEU A 331 4.09 -11.07 20.89
C LEU A 331 3.31 -10.35 19.80
N ALA A 332 3.80 -9.21 19.30
CA ALA A 332 3.12 -8.42 18.28
C ALA A 332 4.10 -7.91 17.22
N TRP A 333 3.63 -7.78 15.99
CA TRP A 333 4.37 -7.14 14.90
C TRP A 333 3.42 -6.52 13.87
N GLY A 334 3.93 -5.51 13.17
CA GLY A 334 3.13 -4.69 12.26
C GLY A 334 3.88 -4.17 11.03
N PRO A 335 4.55 -5.00 10.19
CA PRO A 335 5.33 -4.47 9.08
C PRO A 335 4.43 -3.80 8.03
N GLY A 336 4.94 -2.69 7.48
CA GLY A 336 4.35 -2.03 6.32
C GLY A 336 4.41 -2.95 5.11
N PHE A 337 3.27 -3.47 4.68
CA PHE A 337 3.19 -4.49 3.65
C PHE A 337 3.60 -3.92 2.28
N ASP A 338 3.23 -2.68 1.99
CA ASP A 338 3.51 -2.01 0.72
C ASP A 338 5.01 -1.86 0.42
N ARG A 339 5.84 -1.61 1.44
CA ARG A 339 7.30 -1.54 1.29
C ARG A 339 7.88 -2.88 0.82
N ILE A 340 7.29 -3.99 1.27
CA ILE A 340 7.66 -5.34 0.82
C ILE A 340 7.29 -5.54 -0.65
N LEU A 341 6.13 -5.01 -1.07
CA LEU A 341 5.65 -5.09 -2.46
C LEU A 341 6.49 -4.27 -3.42
N MET A 342 6.79 -3.03 -3.06
CA MET A 342 7.63 -2.16 -3.88
C MET A 342 8.95 -2.82 -4.21
N LYS A 343 9.59 -3.43 -3.20
CA LYS A 343 10.85 -4.18 -3.38
C LYS A 343 10.67 -5.39 -4.30
N PHE A 344 9.62 -6.19 -4.08
CA PHE A 344 9.38 -7.39 -4.90
C PHE A 344 9.19 -7.07 -6.38
N TYR A 345 8.46 -5.98 -6.68
CA TYR A 345 8.16 -5.58 -8.05
C TYR A 345 9.17 -4.60 -8.66
N GLY A 346 10.19 -4.17 -7.92
CA GLY A 346 11.14 -3.15 -8.38
C GLY A 346 10.50 -1.78 -8.58
N ILE A 347 9.42 -1.47 -7.85
CA ILE A 347 8.72 -0.19 -7.88
C ILE A 347 9.44 0.78 -6.94
N THR A 348 9.78 1.96 -7.45
CA THR A 348 10.52 2.98 -6.71
C THR A 348 9.65 4.05 -6.06
N ASP A 349 8.41 4.21 -6.54
CA ASP A 349 7.45 5.20 -6.06
C ASP A 349 6.21 4.49 -5.50
N LEU A 350 5.89 4.74 -4.23
CA LEU A 350 4.75 4.12 -3.55
C LEU A 350 3.43 4.39 -4.29
N ARG A 351 3.30 5.56 -4.92
CA ARG A 351 2.08 5.97 -5.64
C ARG A 351 1.78 5.05 -6.82
N ASP A 352 2.80 4.45 -7.42
CA ASP A 352 2.65 3.47 -8.50
C ASP A 352 2.02 2.15 -8.05
N LEU A 353 1.89 1.90 -6.73
CA LEU A 353 1.10 0.78 -6.21
C LEU A 353 -0.41 1.00 -6.36
N TYR A 354 -0.87 2.25 -6.33
CA TYR A 354 -2.28 2.62 -6.26
C TYR A 354 -2.76 3.42 -7.46
N LYS A 355 -1.86 3.68 -8.41
CA LYS A 355 -2.20 4.30 -9.68
C LYS A 355 -3.08 3.34 -10.49
N ASN A 356 -4.18 3.85 -11.01
CA ASN A 356 -5.08 3.10 -11.90
C ASN A 356 -4.49 2.95 -13.32
N ASP A 357 -3.25 2.45 -13.44
CA ASP A 357 -2.55 2.26 -14.72
C ASP A 357 -2.75 0.83 -15.24
N ILE A 358 -3.64 0.69 -16.22
CA ILE A 358 -3.96 -0.60 -16.85
C ILE A 358 -2.75 -1.19 -17.59
N ASN A 359 -1.87 -0.36 -18.17
CA ASN A 359 -0.69 -0.84 -18.88
C ASN A 359 0.33 -1.43 -17.90
N GLN A 360 0.52 -0.78 -16.75
CA GLN A 360 1.31 -1.32 -15.66
C GLN A 360 0.73 -2.66 -15.18
N LEU A 361 -0.57 -2.72 -14.91
CA LEU A 361 -1.24 -3.96 -14.51
C LEU A 361 -1.01 -5.08 -15.52
N ARG A 362 -1.13 -4.81 -16.83
CA ARG A 362 -0.90 -5.80 -17.90
C ARG A 362 0.56 -6.28 -17.94
N LYS A 363 1.53 -5.39 -17.72
CA LYS A 363 2.98 -5.68 -17.83
C LYS A 363 3.61 -6.31 -16.60
N ILE A 364 3.15 -5.94 -15.39
CA ILE A 364 3.70 -6.45 -14.13
C ILE A 364 3.65 -7.98 -14.10
N LYS A 365 4.72 -8.65 -13.66
CA LYS A 365 4.69 -10.12 -13.56
C LYS A 365 3.66 -10.56 -12.52
N TYR A 366 3.02 -11.71 -12.75
CA TYR A 366 2.16 -12.30 -11.72
C TYR A 366 2.99 -12.56 -10.45
N TRP A 367 2.38 -12.48 -9.27
CA TRP A 367 3.06 -12.86 -8.04
C TRP A 367 3.34 -14.37 -8.09
N MET A 368 4.55 -14.73 -8.51
CA MET A 368 5.03 -16.11 -8.58
C MET A 368 6.18 -16.24 -7.59
N LYS A 369 5.85 -16.61 -6.35
CA LYS A 369 6.79 -17.18 -5.39
C LYS A 369 6.10 -18.31 -4.63
#